data_AF-A0A834DQ80-F1
#
_entry.id   AF-A0A834DQ80-F1
#
_cell.length_a   1.000
_cell.length_b   1.000
_cell.length_c   1.000
_cell.angle_alpha   90.00
_cell.angle_beta   90.00
_cell.angle_gamma   90.00
#
_symmetry.space_group_name_H-M   'P 1'
#
loop_
_entity.id
_entity.type
_entity.pdbx_description
1 polymer ?
#
loop_
_entity_poly.entity_id
_entity_poly.type
_entity_poly.pdbx_seq_one_letter_code
_entity_poly.pdbx_strand_id
1 'polypeptide(L)'
;MIQAFLNKEHECKLTQEILELIDREVDLMMRGVKQENLEGLRKRIATLFFHYIKTPLFNPEISRHLKVPQDPLKFYKKIYYCHSCQLYLPSTEFAISSTSHRINRCRKCISLDNESQQRESFLKYKCLLQRLYSSEAEYEDDSKIAFLMQLQDIQYLIENIWVSQSALSAWNDLNDLVMVRWDKSVEWSPWNCILLTKDEGVAHLKLTSIEEGYRPSFIHKIKHKHFLAKNYFSQIPVLASFLLEDPEVEEIRKKHHPETTVRVIESPKPAP
;
A
#
# COMPACT_ATOMS: atom_id res chain seq x y z
N MET A 1 32.71 -36.98 45.49
CA MET A 1 31.97 -35.70 45.53
C MET A 1 30.71 -35.75 44.66
N ILE A 2 30.82 -36.10 43.37
CA ILE A 2 29.67 -36.26 42.44
C ILE A 2 28.68 -37.34 42.91
N GLN A 3 29.17 -38.50 43.34
CA GLN A 3 28.34 -39.61 43.81
C GLN A 3 27.49 -39.27 45.06
N ALA A 4 28.04 -38.47 45.98
CA ALA A 4 27.31 -38.01 47.16
C ALA A 4 26.28 -36.92 46.86
N PHE A 5 26.50 -36.14 45.79
CA PHE A 5 25.58 -35.12 45.30
C PHE A 5 24.38 -35.75 44.58
N LEU A 6 24.63 -36.75 43.72
CA LEU A 6 23.58 -37.44 42.98
C LEU A 6 22.69 -38.34 43.85
N ASN A 7 23.23 -38.96 44.91
CA ASN A 7 22.47 -39.84 45.82
C ASN A 7 21.49 -39.12 46.75
N LYS A 8 21.64 -37.80 46.97
CA LYS A 8 20.88 -37.11 48.03
C LYS A 8 19.64 -36.37 47.55
N GLU A 9 19.53 -36.03 46.26
CA GLU A 9 18.49 -35.08 45.83
C GLU A 9 17.44 -35.68 44.86
N HIS A 10 17.76 -36.66 43.99
CA HIS A 10 16.78 -37.19 43.03
C HIS A 10 17.06 -38.65 42.58
N GLU A 11 16.24 -39.61 43.00
CA GLU A 11 16.25 -40.98 42.46
C GLU A 11 15.46 -41.05 41.14
N CYS A 12 16.16 -41.11 40.01
CA CYS A 12 15.54 -41.35 38.71
C CYS A 12 16.48 -42.18 37.83
N LYS A 13 15.94 -42.73 36.73
CA LYS A 13 16.72 -43.57 35.81
C LYS A 13 18.02 -42.90 35.33
N LEU A 14 18.00 -41.58 35.13
CA LEU A 14 19.18 -40.82 34.69
C LEU A 14 20.27 -40.77 35.76
N THR A 15 19.91 -40.50 37.02
CA THR A 15 20.90 -40.45 38.12
C THR A 15 21.45 -41.84 38.42
N GLN A 16 20.60 -42.88 38.35
CA GLN A 16 21.03 -44.28 38.48
C GLN A 16 22.03 -44.68 37.39
N GLU A 17 21.75 -44.36 36.11
CA GLU A 17 22.66 -44.69 35.01
C GLU A 17 24.01 -43.96 35.13
N ILE A 18 24.02 -42.70 35.59
CA ILE A 18 25.27 -41.97 35.85
C ILE A 18 26.07 -42.66 36.96
N LEU A 19 25.42 -43.05 38.05
CA LEU A 19 26.06 -43.71 39.20
C LEU A 19 26.66 -45.07 38.80
N GLU A 20 25.90 -45.90 38.10
CA GLU A 20 26.37 -47.22 37.62
C GLU A 20 27.61 -47.09 36.71
N LEU A 21 27.65 -46.07 35.85
CA LEU A 21 28.80 -45.84 34.96
C LEU A 21 30.03 -45.33 35.73
N ILE A 22 29.83 -44.52 36.77
CA ILE A 22 30.92 -44.07 37.65
C ILE A 22 31.49 -45.25 38.43
N ASP A 23 30.64 -46.09 39.02
CA ASP A 23 31.07 -47.28 39.75
C ASP A 23 31.84 -48.24 38.84
N ARG A 24 31.36 -48.40 37.60
CA ARG A 24 32.07 -49.17 36.57
C ARG A 24 33.42 -48.56 36.20
N GLU A 25 33.56 -47.23 36.16
CA GLU A 25 34.84 -46.58 35.93
C GLU A 25 35.83 -46.87 37.06
N VAL A 26 35.37 -46.76 38.31
CA VAL A 26 36.18 -47.05 39.51
C VAL A 26 36.66 -48.50 39.48
N ASP A 27 35.78 -49.46 39.19
CA ASP A 27 36.13 -50.88 39.10
C ASP A 27 37.19 -51.17 38.03
N LEU A 28 37.06 -50.54 36.85
CA LEU A 28 38.03 -50.72 35.77
C LEU A 28 39.38 -50.09 36.12
N MET A 29 39.38 -48.96 36.81
CA MET A 29 40.62 -48.34 37.32
C MET A 29 41.31 -49.22 38.36
N MET A 30 40.56 -49.79 39.31
CA MET A 30 41.09 -50.71 40.33
C MET A 30 41.70 -51.98 39.72
N ARG A 31 41.21 -52.41 38.54
CA ARG A 31 41.75 -53.54 37.77
C ARG A 31 42.94 -53.18 36.88
N GLY A 32 43.44 -51.94 36.92
CA GLY A 32 44.62 -51.51 36.18
C GLY A 32 44.38 -51.23 34.69
N VAL A 33 43.14 -50.98 34.26
CA VAL A 33 42.84 -50.60 32.87
C VAL A 33 43.45 -49.22 32.57
N LYS A 34 44.16 -49.11 31.44
CA LYS A 34 44.77 -47.86 30.99
C LYS A 34 43.71 -46.77 30.78
N GLN A 35 44.04 -45.54 31.16
CA GLN A 35 43.11 -44.39 31.09
C GLN A 35 42.60 -44.10 29.67
N GLU A 36 43.43 -44.32 28.65
CA GLU A 36 43.06 -44.16 27.23
C GLU A 36 41.84 -45.03 26.86
N ASN A 37 41.71 -46.20 27.45
CA ASN A 37 40.60 -47.12 27.20
C ASN A 37 39.31 -46.74 27.96
N LEU A 38 39.37 -45.76 28.86
CA LEU A 38 38.22 -45.25 29.62
C LEU A 38 37.60 -44.01 28.99
N GLU A 39 38.17 -43.47 27.91
CA GLU A 39 37.72 -42.22 27.30
C GLU A 39 36.24 -42.27 26.87
N GLY A 40 35.80 -43.37 26.27
CA GLY A 40 34.40 -43.57 25.88
C GLY A 40 33.45 -43.58 27.07
N LEU A 41 33.84 -44.23 28.17
CA LEU A 41 33.06 -44.28 29.41
C LEU A 41 32.94 -42.88 30.03
N ARG A 42 34.05 -42.15 30.12
CA ARG A 42 34.09 -40.76 30.61
C ARG A 42 33.24 -39.82 29.76
N LYS A 43 33.30 -39.93 28.43
CA LYS A 43 32.44 -39.15 27.51
C LYS A 43 30.96 -39.44 27.75
N ARG A 44 30.60 -40.71 28.00
CA ARG A 44 29.22 -41.09 28.30
C ARG A 44 28.75 -40.53 29.64
N ILE A 45 29.57 -40.64 30.68
CA ILE A 45 29.29 -40.06 32.01
C ILE A 45 29.13 -38.53 31.88
N ALA A 46 30.05 -37.85 31.22
CA ALA A 46 30.00 -36.40 31.01
C ALA A 46 28.73 -35.98 30.23
N THR A 47 28.34 -36.75 29.21
CA THR A 47 27.12 -36.49 28.42
C THR A 47 25.85 -36.60 29.27
N LEU A 48 25.74 -37.68 30.05
CA LEU A 48 24.58 -37.89 30.93
C LEU A 48 24.54 -36.85 32.05
N PHE A 49 25.68 -36.50 32.62
CA PHE A 49 25.79 -35.44 33.62
C PHE A 49 25.43 -34.06 33.06
N PHE A 50 25.81 -33.77 31.82
CA PHE A 50 25.40 -32.56 31.12
C PHE A 50 23.88 -32.52 30.88
N HIS A 51 23.27 -33.67 30.54
CA HIS A 51 21.81 -33.78 30.45
C HIS A 51 21.13 -33.52 31.80
N TYR A 52 21.69 -34.06 32.89
CA TYR A 52 21.23 -33.80 34.25
C TYR A 52 21.23 -32.30 34.57
N ILE A 53 22.37 -31.61 34.37
CA ILE A 53 22.49 -30.15 34.61
C ILE A 53 21.55 -29.32 33.73
N LYS A 54 21.24 -29.80 32.51
CA LYS A 54 20.35 -29.11 31.57
C LYS A 54 18.87 -29.32 31.83
N THR A 55 18.51 -30.21 32.74
CA THR A 55 17.11 -30.51 33.04
C THR A 55 16.61 -29.53 34.12
N PRO A 56 15.61 -28.68 33.82
CA PRO A 56 15.09 -27.70 34.79
C PRO A 56 14.62 -28.28 36.12
N LEU A 57 14.20 -29.55 36.12
CA LEU A 57 13.83 -30.30 37.32
C LEU A 57 14.99 -30.43 38.32
N PHE A 58 16.22 -30.60 37.82
CA PHE A 58 17.42 -30.81 38.64
C PHE A 58 18.25 -29.54 38.81
N ASN A 59 18.08 -28.56 37.93
CA ASN A 59 18.74 -27.26 37.99
C ASN A 59 17.76 -26.14 37.59
N PRO A 60 16.95 -25.62 38.52
CA PRO A 60 15.93 -24.61 38.21
C PRO A 60 16.48 -23.35 37.52
N GLU A 61 17.71 -22.95 37.83
CA GLU A 61 18.39 -21.78 37.25
C GLU A 61 18.65 -21.93 35.74
N ILE A 62 18.76 -23.16 35.22
CA ILE A 62 18.96 -23.38 33.79
C ILE A 62 17.80 -22.88 32.94
N SER A 63 16.59 -22.79 33.51
CA SER A 63 15.38 -22.33 32.83
C SER A 63 15.54 -20.95 32.18
N ARG A 64 16.38 -20.08 32.76
CA ARG A 64 16.68 -18.74 32.25
C ARG A 64 17.56 -18.75 30.99
N HIS A 65 18.32 -19.82 30.79
CA HIS A 65 19.28 -19.98 29.70
C HIS A 65 18.76 -20.87 28.56
N LEU A 66 17.60 -21.50 28.72
CA LEU A 66 16.97 -22.30 27.67
C LEU A 66 16.28 -21.37 26.66
N LYS A 67 16.71 -21.43 25.39
CA LYS A 67 16.17 -20.62 24.28
C LYS A 67 14.71 -20.94 23.92
N VAL A 68 14.24 -22.11 24.31
CA VAL A 68 12.89 -22.61 23.99
C VAL A 68 12.06 -22.64 25.27
N PRO A 69 10.92 -21.91 25.31
CA PRO A 69 9.92 -22.06 26.35
C PRO A 69 9.55 -23.53 26.56
N GLN A 70 9.64 -23.99 27.80
CA GLN A 70 9.36 -25.39 28.16
C GLN A 70 7.87 -25.77 28.04
N ASP A 71 7.00 -24.78 27.87
CA ASP A 71 5.56 -24.97 27.69
C ASP A 71 5.17 -24.78 26.21
N PRO A 72 4.85 -25.87 25.48
CA PRO A 72 4.42 -25.81 24.09
C PRO A 72 3.18 -24.94 23.88
N LEU A 73 2.29 -24.83 24.88
CA LEU A 73 1.03 -24.08 24.78
C LEU A 73 1.25 -22.56 24.70
N LYS A 74 2.42 -22.06 25.11
CA LYS A 74 2.79 -20.64 24.97
C LYS A 74 3.04 -20.24 23.51
N PHE A 75 3.39 -21.18 22.64
CA PHE A 75 3.56 -20.94 21.21
C PHE A 75 2.21 -20.84 20.48
N TYR A 76 1.27 -21.75 20.79
CA TYR A 76 0.01 -21.85 20.05
C TYR A 76 -0.94 -20.66 20.26
N LYS A 77 -0.85 -19.94 21.39
CA LYS A 77 -1.77 -18.82 21.71
C LYS A 77 -1.51 -17.54 20.91
N LYS A 78 -0.43 -17.46 20.12
CA LYS A 78 -0.02 -16.23 19.43
C LYS A 78 0.28 -16.43 17.95
N ILE A 79 -0.10 -17.57 17.38
CA ILE A 79 0.15 -17.87 15.96
C ILE A 79 -1.19 -18.02 15.26
N TYR A 80 -1.34 -17.32 14.13
CA TYR A 80 -2.53 -17.31 13.30
C TYR A 80 -2.19 -17.74 11.87
N TYR A 81 -3.16 -18.32 11.18
CA TYR A 81 -3.00 -18.76 9.80
C TYR A 81 -3.48 -17.66 8.83
N CYS A 82 -2.63 -17.28 7.88
CA CYS A 82 -3.01 -16.37 6.81
C CYS A 82 -3.52 -17.15 5.58
N HIS A 83 -4.75 -16.89 5.13
CA HIS A 83 -5.32 -17.57 3.96
C HIS A 83 -4.69 -17.13 2.62
N SER A 84 -4.10 -15.94 2.56
CA SER A 84 -3.51 -15.42 1.32
C SER A 84 -2.11 -15.99 1.05
N CYS A 85 -1.22 -15.99 2.05
CA CYS A 85 0.13 -16.54 1.89
C CYS A 85 0.29 -17.98 2.40
N GLN A 86 -0.76 -18.55 3.00
CA GLN A 86 -0.78 -19.92 3.55
C GLN A 86 0.28 -20.19 4.63
N LEU A 87 0.73 -19.14 5.33
CA LEU A 87 1.73 -19.23 6.40
C LEU A 87 1.10 -19.07 7.78
N TYR A 88 1.66 -19.78 8.76
CA TYR A 88 1.45 -19.54 10.18
C TYR A 88 2.36 -18.41 10.65
N LEU A 89 1.76 -17.32 11.13
CA LEU A 89 2.47 -16.10 11.49
C LEU A 89 2.09 -15.64 12.90
N PRO A 90 2.99 -14.93 13.62
CA PRO A 90 2.66 -14.37 14.93
C PRO A 90 1.53 -13.34 14.86
N SER A 91 0.85 -13.12 15.99
CA SER A 91 -0.22 -12.13 16.14
C SER A 91 0.18 -10.70 15.72
N THR A 92 1.48 -10.38 15.81
CA THR A 92 2.04 -9.08 15.40
C THR A 92 1.96 -8.84 13.90
N GLU A 93 1.93 -9.90 13.10
CA GLU A 93 1.82 -9.85 11.64
C GLU A 93 0.39 -9.61 11.14
N PHE A 94 -0.57 -9.50 12.06
CA PHE A 94 -1.97 -9.27 11.74
C PHE A 94 -2.45 -7.93 12.30
N ALA A 95 -3.42 -7.31 11.63
CA ALA A 95 -4.12 -6.15 12.15
C ALA A 95 -5.24 -6.64 13.07
N ILE A 96 -4.90 -6.89 14.32
CA ILE A 96 -5.88 -7.34 15.33
C ILE A 96 -6.58 -6.10 15.88
N SER A 97 -7.72 -5.75 15.31
CA SER A 97 -8.66 -4.79 15.91
C SER A 97 -9.54 -5.50 16.94
N SER A 98 -9.85 -4.85 18.05
CA SER A 98 -10.76 -5.34 19.09
C SER A 98 -12.17 -5.68 18.56
N THR A 99 -12.54 -5.14 17.39
CA THR A 99 -13.82 -5.35 16.70
C THR A 99 -13.77 -6.43 15.61
N SER A 100 -12.59 -6.94 15.27
CA SER A 100 -12.42 -7.90 14.18
C SER A 100 -12.39 -9.32 14.71
N HIS A 101 -13.49 -10.05 14.53
CA HIS A 101 -13.60 -11.45 14.95
C HIS A 101 -12.93 -12.45 14.00
N ARG A 102 -12.32 -12.00 12.89
CA ARG A 102 -11.70 -12.89 11.90
C ARG A 102 -10.35 -12.35 11.41
N ILE A 103 -9.28 -12.96 11.91
CA ILE A 103 -7.91 -12.72 11.46
C ILE A 103 -7.63 -13.63 10.27
N ASN A 104 -7.92 -13.15 9.05
CA ASN A 104 -7.83 -13.99 7.83
C ASN A 104 -6.61 -13.69 6.96
N ARG A 105 -6.05 -12.48 7.05
CA ARG A 105 -4.98 -11.99 6.16
C ARG A 105 -3.93 -11.24 6.96
N CYS A 106 -2.65 -11.52 6.71
CA CYS A 106 -1.54 -10.80 7.34
C CYS A 106 -1.36 -9.41 6.73
N ARG A 107 -0.70 -8.51 7.46
CA ARG A 107 -0.43 -7.12 7.05
C ARG A 107 0.28 -7.04 5.71
N LYS A 108 1.25 -7.93 5.45
CA LYS A 108 1.96 -8.00 4.17
C LYS A 108 1.02 -8.30 3.01
N CYS A 109 0.15 -9.30 3.14
CA CYS A 109 -0.82 -9.64 2.11
C CYS A 109 -1.89 -8.56 1.90
N ILE A 110 -2.21 -7.77 2.93
CA ILE A 110 -3.10 -6.61 2.80
C ILE A 110 -2.37 -5.48 2.06
N SER A 111 -1.12 -5.18 2.43
CA SER A 111 -0.30 -4.15 1.77
C SER A 111 -0.13 -4.42 0.27
N LEU A 112 0.20 -5.66 -0.09
CA LEU A 112 0.40 -6.05 -1.49
C LEU A 112 -0.88 -5.91 -2.32
N ASP A 113 -2.03 -6.22 -1.73
CA ASP A 113 -3.33 -6.12 -2.38
C ASP A 113 -3.73 -4.65 -2.59
N ASN A 114 -3.52 -3.80 -1.58
CA ASN A 114 -3.72 -2.36 -1.70
C ASN A 114 -2.81 -1.76 -2.77
N GLU A 115 -1.53 -2.14 -2.80
CA GLU A 115 -0.60 -1.73 -3.86
C GLU A 115 -1.08 -2.19 -5.25
N SER A 116 -1.56 -3.44 -5.35
CA SER A 116 -2.10 -3.97 -6.60
C SER A 116 -3.32 -3.16 -7.06
N GLN A 117 -4.25 -2.85 -6.16
CA GLN A 117 -5.42 -2.04 -6.45
C GLN A 117 -5.05 -0.61 -6.86
N GLN A 118 -4.08 0.01 -6.19
CA GLN A 118 -3.56 1.33 -6.57
C GLN A 118 -2.92 1.30 -7.97
N ARG A 119 -2.12 0.26 -8.28
CA ARG A 119 -1.54 0.07 -9.61
C ARG A 119 -2.62 -0.12 -10.66
N GLU A 120 -3.66 -0.89 -10.37
CA GLU A 120 -4.78 -1.11 -11.30
C GLU A 120 -5.52 0.21 -11.61
N SER A 121 -5.84 1.00 -10.58
CA SER A 121 -6.45 2.32 -10.75
C SER A 121 -5.54 3.24 -11.58
N PHE A 122 -4.24 3.29 -11.28
CA PHE A 122 -3.26 4.06 -12.05
C PHE A 122 -3.22 3.67 -13.53
N LEU A 123 -3.26 2.36 -13.83
CA LEU A 123 -3.28 1.86 -15.20
C LEU A 123 -4.57 2.25 -15.93
N LYS A 124 -5.72 2.28 -15.25
CA LYS A 124 -7.01 2.70 -15.86
C LYS A 124 -6.95 4.16 -16.31
N TYR A 125 -6.47 5.07 -15.46
CA TYR A 125 -6.31 6.49 -15.86
C TYR A 125 -5.30 6.65 -16.98
N LYS A 126 -4.21 5.87 -16.97
CA LYS A 126 -3.19 5.89 -18.02
C LYS A 126 -3.76 5.45 -19.37
N CYS A 127 -4.55 4.37 -19.39
CA CYS A 127 -5.24 3.92 -20.60
C CYS A 127 -6.23 4.98 -21.11
N LEU A 128 -6.95 5.65 -20.22
CA LEU A 128 -7.89 6.70 -20.60
C LEU A 128 -7.18 7.92 -21.21
N LEU A 129 -6.06 8.35 -20.64
CA LEU A 129 -5.21 9.41 -21.21
C LEU A 129 -4.61 9.01 -22.56
N GLN A 130 -4.14 7.78 -22.70
CA GLN A 130 -3.62 7.28 -23.98
C GLN A 130 -4.70 7.27 -25.07
N ARG A 131 -5.92 6.85 -24.75
CA ARG A 131 -7.04 6.90 -25.69
C ARG A 131 -7.37 8.33 -26.09
N LEU A 132 -7.37 9.27 -25.15
CA LEU A 132 -7.56 10.69 -25.45
C LEU A 132 -6.52 11.18 -26.47
N TYR A 133 -5.23 10.85 -26.25
CA TYR A 133 -4.18 11.25 -27.20
C TYR A 133 -4.38 10.64 -28.58
N SER A 134 -4.75 9.37 -28.64
CA SER A 134 -5.01 8.70 -29.91
C SER A 134 -6.20 9.32 -30.64
N SER A 135 -7.32 9.57 -29.95
CA SER A 135 -8.50 10.17 -30.57
C SER A 135 -8.26 11.61 -30.99
N GLU A 136 -7.50 12.39 -30.22
CA GLU A 136 -7.24 13.79 -30.55
C GLU A 136 -6.27 13.93 -31.74
N ALA A 137 -5.32 13.00 -31.88
CA ALA A 137 -4.41 12.97 -33.03
C ALA A 137 -5.13 12.74 -34.37
N GLU A 138 -6.32 12.13 -34.36
CA GLU A 138 -7.13 11.89 -35.57
C GLU A 138 -7.77 13.16 -36.14
N TYR A 139 -7.87 14.26 -35.38
CA TYR A 139 -8.49 15.51 -35.85
C TYR A 139 -7.58 16.37 -36.73
N GLU A 140 -6.25 16.18 -36.67
CA GLU A 140 -5.24 16.91 -37.47
C GLU A 140 -5.39 18.45 -37.44
N ASP A 141 -5.93 19.01 -36.36
CA ASP A 141 -6.29 20.43 -36.23
C ASP A 141 -5.34 21.24 -35.33
N ASP A 142 -4.09 20.78 -35.20
CA ASP A 142 -3.05 21.38 -34.35
C ASP A 142 -3.45 21.54 -32.87
N SER A 143 -4.40 20.74 -32.38
CA SER A 143 -4.82 20.73 -30.97
C SER A 143 -3.63 20.48 -30.03
N LYS A 144 -3.52 21.29 -28.97
CA LYS A 144 -2.37 21.24 -28.05
C LYS A 144 -2.77 20.87 -26.64
N ILE A 145 -3.95 21.31 -26.20
CA ILE A 145 -4.34 21.23 -24.79
C ILE A 145 -4.42 19.77 -24.32
N ALA A 146 -4.96 18.87 -25.13
CA ALA A 146 -5.01 17.44 -24.80
C ALA A 146 -3.62 16.89 -24.47
N PHE A 147 -2.61 17.15 -25.30
CA PHE A 147 -1.25 16.62 -25.15
C PHE A 147 -0.45 17.26 -24.00
N LEU A 148 -0.93 18.38 -23.44
CA LEU A 148 -0.38 19.00 -22.25
C LEU A 148 -0.88 18.34 -20.95
N MET A 149 -1.94 17.55 -21.02
CA MET A 149 -2.53 16.90 -19.84
C MET A 149 -1.61 15.84 -19.24
N GLN A 150 -1.41 15.88 -17.94
CA GLN A 150 -0.69 14.83 -17.23
C GLN A 150 -1.65 13.78 -16.67
N LEU A 151 -1.08 12.67 -16.21
CA LEU A 151 -1.88 11.58 -15.64
C LEU A 151 -2.64 12.02 -14.38
N GLN A 152 -2.02 12.86 -13.54
CA GLN A 152 -2.65 13.43 -12.34
C GLN A 152 -3.82 14.35 -12.71
N ASP A 153 -3.70 15.10 -13.80
CA ASP A 153 -4.74 16.00 -14.28
C ASP A 153 -5.97 15.22 -14.76
N ILE A 154 -5.75 14.13 -15.49
CA ILE A 154 -6.83 13.21 -15.88
C ILE A 154 -7.46 12.56 -14.66
N GLN A 155 -6.65 12.09 -13.71
CA GLN A 155 -7.19 11.50 -12.48
C GLN A 155 -8.10 12.51 -11.76
N TYR A 156 -7.65 13.76 -11.61
CA TYR A 156 -8.44 14.82 -10.98
C TYR A 156 -9.74 15.09 -11.75
N LEU A 157 -9.65 15.25 -13.07
CA LEU A 157 -10.79 15.50 -13.95
C LEU A 157 -11.83 14.38 -13.82
N ILE A 158 -11.40 13.12 -13.83
CA ILE A 158 -12.29 11.96 -13.71
C ILE A 158 -12.91 11.88 -12.31
N GLU A 159 -12.11 11.93 -11.24
CA GLU A 159 -12.60 11.70 -9.88
C GLU A 159 -13.40 12.89 -9.31
N ASN A 160 -12.97 14.12 -9.57
CA ASN A 160 -13.52 15.31 -8.90
C ASN A 160 -14.54 16.07 -9.76
N ILE A 161 -14.35 16.10 -11.08
CA ILE A 161 -15.28 16.82 -11.99
C ILE A 161 -16.34 15.86 -12.53
N TRP A 162 -15.92 14.68 -12.98
CA TRP A 162 -16.82 13.68 -13.56
C TRP A 162 -17.36 12.66 -12.56
N VAL A 163 -16.77 12.57 -11.36
CA VAL A 163 -17.17 11.64 -10.28
C VAL A 163 -17.08 10.18 -10.73
N SER A 164 -16.08 9.87 -11.56
CA SER A 164 -15.80 8.54 -12.11
C SER A 164 -17.01 7.89 -12.80
N GLN A 165 -17.85 8.70 -13.43
CA GLN A 165 -19.10 8.26 -14.04
C GLN A 165 -19.35 8.91 -15.41
N SER A 166 -19.94 8.16 -16.34
CA SER A 166 -20.50 8.73 -17.57
C SER A 166 -21.52 9.82 -17.22
N ALA A 167 -21.47 10.90 -17.98
CA ALA A 167 -22.40 12.01 -17.85
C ALA A 167 -23.86 11.62 -18.16
N LEU A 168 -24.09 10.63 -19.02
CA LEU A 168 -25.41 10.24 -19.51
C LEU A 168 -26.00 9.07 -18.72
N SER A 169 -25.34 7.92 -18.72
CA SER A 169 -25.81 6.70 -18.05
C SER A 169 -25.42 6.56 -16.59
N ALA A 170 -24.54 7.42 -16.07
CA ALA A 170 -23.88 7.25 -14.77
C ALA A 170 -23.07 5.94 -14.65
N TRP A 171 -22.65 5.36 -15.78
CA TRP A 171 -21.79 4.18 -15.82
C TRP A 171 -20.42 4.44 -15.20
N ASN A 172 -19.91 3.53 -14.37
CA ASN A 172 -18.73 3.77 -13.53
C ASN A 172 -17.52 2.86 -13.81
N ASP A 173 -17.57 2.01 -14.83
CA ASP A 173 -16.40 1.23 -15.23
C ASP A 173 -15.46 2.08 -16.11
N LEU A 174 -14.36 2.55 -15.52
CA LEU A 174 -13.33 3.35 -16.19
C LEU A 174 -12.77 2.69 -17.46
N ASN A 175 -12.77 1.37 -17.58
CA ASN A 175 -12.28 0.70 -18.79
C ASN A 175 -13.16 0.98 -20.01
N ASP A 176 -14.43 1.30 -19.77
CA ASP A 176 -15.40 1.57 -20.81
C ASP A 176 -15.71 3.05 -21.02
N LEU A 177 -15.11 3.91 -20.20
CA LEU A 177 -15.24 5.35 -20.36
C LEU A 177 -14.20 5.91 -21.33
N VAL A 178 -14.60 7.00 -21.99
CA VAL A 178 -13.81 7.81 -22.91
C VAL A 178 -14.12 9.29 -22.68
N MET A 179 -13.13 10.14 -22.86
CA MET A 179 -13.33 11.59 -22.91
C MET A 179 -13.35 12.01 -24.36
N VAL A 180 -14.39 12.72 -24.76
CA VAL A 180 -14.53 13.29 -26.10
C VAL A 180 -14.72 14.80 -26.00
N ARG A 181 -14.49 15.51 -27.11
CA ARG A 181 -14.82 16.94 -27.23
C ARG A 181 -16.31 17.14 -26.97
N TRP A 182 -16.66 18.11 -26.13
CA TRP A 182 -18.06 18.47 -25.90
C TRP A 182 -18.63 19.22 -27.09
N ASP A 183 -17.94 20.26 -27.55
CA ASP A 183 -18.17 20.88 -28.85
C ASP A 183 -17.10 20.37 -29.82
N LYS A 184 -17.52 19.63 -30.85
CA LYS A 184 -16.65 19.05 -31.89
C LYS A 184 -15.85 20.10 -32.66
N SER A 185 -16.34 21.34 -32.73
CA SER A 185 -15.71 22.43 -33.48
C SER A 185 -14.56 23.09 -32.75
N VAL A 186 -14.41 22.82 -31.46
CA VAL A 186 -13.38 23.40 -30.59
C VAL A 186 -12.44 22.28 -30.15
N GLU A 187 -11.14 22.58 -30.02
CA GLU A 187 -10.15 21.60 -29.55
C GLU A 187 -10.53 21.01 -28.18
N TRP A 188 -10.06 19.80 -27.91
CA TRP A 188 -10.31 19.19 -26.61
C TRP A 188 -9.61 20.00 -25.51
N SER A 189 -10.34 20.28 -24.44
CA SER A 189 -9.79 20.86 -23.21
C SER A 189 -10.58 20.38 -22.00
N PRO A 190 -10.07 20.55 -20.76
CA PRO A 190 -10.82 20.22 -19.56
C PRO A 190 -12.18 20.94 -19.46
N TRP A 191 -12.33 22.07 -20.14
CA TRP A 191 -13.56 22.87 -20.23
C TRP A 191 -14.30 22.75 -21.57
N ASN A 192 -13.86 21.86 -22.46
CA ASN A 192 -14.55 21.43 -23.67
C ASN A 192 -14.56 19.90 -23.78
N CYS A 193 -14.74 19.19 -22.67
CA CYS A 193 -14.74 17.73 -22.66
C CYS A 193 -16.03 17.16 -22.06
N ILE A 194 -16.35 15.90 -22.39
CA ILE A 194 -17.39 15.14 -21.72
C ILE A 194 -16.93 13.70 -21.50
N LEU A 195 -17.18 13.16 -20.31
CA LEU A 195 -16.90 11.76 -19.98
C LEU A 195 -18.13 10.90 -20.30
N LEU A 196 -17.98 9.94 -21.20
CA LEU A 196 -19.05 9.07 -21.70
C LEU A 196 -18.55 7.62 -21.79
N THR A 197 -19.46 6.66 -21.96
CA THR A 197 -19.06 5.33 -22.42
C THR A 197 -18.61 5.38 -23.88
N LYS A 198 -17.89 4.35 -24.36
CA LYS A 198 -17.47 4.29 -25.78
C LYS A 198 -18.64 4.45 -26.74
N ASP A 199 -19.74 3.73 -26.50
CA ASP A 199 -20.93 3.78 -27.34
C ASP A 199 -21.61 5.16 -27.31
N GLU A 200 -21.72 5.75 -26.10
CA GLU A 200 -22.25 7.09 -25.92
C GLU A 200 -21.38 8.15 -26.61
N GLY A 201 -20.05 8.01 -26.55
CA GLY A 201 -19.11 8.89 -27.23
C GLY A 201 -19.28 8.85 -28.75
N VAL A 202 -19.41 7.65 -29.32
CA VAL A 202 -19.70 7.49 -30.76
C VAL A 202 -21.03 8.12 -31.14
N ALA A 203 -22.06 8.00 -30.29
CA ALA A 203 -23.34 8.65 -30.52
C ALA A 203 -23.24 10.18 -30.42
N HIS A 204 -22.49 10.69 -29.43
CA HIS A 204 -22.26 12.12 -29.22
C HIS A 204 -21.57 12.77 -30.42
N LEU A 205 -20.52 12.13 -30.96
CA LEU A 205 -19.77 12.66 -32.11
C LEU A 205 -20.59 12.71 -33.41
N LYS A 206 -21.68 11.93 -33.50
CA LYS A 206 -22.60 11.98 -34.66
C LYS A 206 -23.61 13.13 -34.58
N LEU A 207 -23.70 13.85 -33.47
CA LEU A 207 -24.63 14.96 -33.32
C LEU A 207 -24.24 16.14 -34.21
N THR A 208 -25.23 16.75 -34.86
CA THR A 208 -25.02 17.92 -35.71
C THR A 208 -24.74 19.15 -34.86
N SER A 209 -25.55 19.39 -33.82
CA SER A 209 -25.39 20.45 -32.83
C SER A 209 -25.71 19.96 -31.41
N ILE A 210 -25.14 20.63 -30.41
CA ILE A 210 -25.32 20.28 -29.00
C ILE A 210 -26.69 20.71 -28.49
N GLU A 211 -27.19 21.84 -28.99
CA GLU A 211 -28.48 22.43 -28.65
C GLU A 211 -29.66 21.58 -29.12
N GLU A 212 -29.51 20.88 -30.27
CA GLU A 212 -30.52 19.95 -30.77
C GLU A 212 -30.40 18.57 -30.12
N GLY A 213 -29.17 18.13 -29.81
CA GLY A 213 -28.90 16.80 -29.26
C GLY A 213 -29.20 16.65 -27.77
N TYR A 214 -29.10 17.73 -26.98
CA TYR A 214 -29.25 17.68 -25.52
C TYR A 214 -30.28 18.66 -24.99
N ARG A 215 -30.93 18.26 -23.89
CA ARG A 215 -31.85 19.16 -23.18
C ARG A 215 -31.08 20.32 -22.52
N PRO A 216 -31.65 21.55 -22.48
CA PRO A 216 -31.01 22.71 -21.86
C PRO A 216 -30.54 22.49 -20.41
N SER A 217 -31.30 21.73 -19.62
CA SER A 217 -30.93 21.38 -18.24
C SER A 217 -29.66 20.53 -18.16
N PHE A 218 -29.45 19.65 -19.14
CA PHE A 218 -28.24 18.83 -19.22
C PHE A 218 -27.04 19.67 -19.68
N ILE A 219 -27.23 20.52 -20.69
CA ILE A 219 -26.19 21.46 -21.16
C ILE A 219 -25.72 22.34 -20.00
N HIS A 220 -26.64 22.86 -19.18
CA HIS A 220 -26.30 23.65 -18.00
C HIS A 220 -25.46 22.86 -16.99
N LYS A 221 -25.80 21.58 -16.73
CA LYS A 221 -25.02 20.69 -15.86
C LYS A 221 -23.59 20.48 -16.40
N ILE A 222 -23.43 20.32 -17.70
CA ILE A 222 -22.11 20.17 -18.34
C ILE A 222 -21.30 21.47 -18.25
N LYS A 223 -21.91 22.62 -18.56
CA LYS A 223 -21.26 23.93 -18.39
C LYS A 223 -20.80 24.18 -16.95
N HIS A 224 -21.58 23.75 -15.96
CA HIS A 224 -21.16 23.84 -14.56
C HIS A 224 -19.91 22.99 -14.28
N LYS A 225 -19.82 21.77 -14.82
CA LYS A 225 -18.61 20.93 -14.71
C LYS A 225 -17.41 21.56 -15.41
N HIS A 226 -17.60 22.13 -16.61
CA HIS A 226 -16.56 22.88 -17.29
C HIS A 226 -16.08 24.08 -16.50
N PHE A 227 -16.99 24.81 -15.84
CA PHE A 227 -16.63 25.91 -14.95
C PHE A 227 -15.75 25.44 -13.78
N LEU A 228 -16.09 24.32 -13.14
CA LEU A 228 -15.25 23.72 -12.10
C LEU A 228 -13.85 23.34 -12.63
N ALA A 229 -13.79 22.78 -13.85
CA ALA A 229 -12.54 22.46 -14.51
C ALA A 229 -11.72 23.73 -14.79
N LYS A 230 -12.31 24.79 -15.37
CA LYS A 230 -11.62 26.08 -15.60
C LYS A 230 -11.02 26.61 -14.29
N ASN A 231 -11.78 26.60 -13.20
CA ASN A 231 -11.31 27.09 -11.91
C ASN A 231 -10.08 26.31 -11.40
N TYR A 232 -10.11 24.98 -11.48
CA TYR A 232 -8.97 24.15 -11.08
C TYR A 232 -7.76 24.32 -12.00
N PHE A 233 -7.94 24.16 -13.31
CA PHE A 233 -6.84 24.17 -14.28
C PHE A 233 -6.25 25.56 -14.52
N SER A 234 -6.95 26.64 -14.15
CA SER A 234 -6.39 28.00 -14.15
C SER A 234 -5.21 28.18 -13.19
N GLN A 235 -5.06 27.29 -12.21
CA GLN A 235 -3.92 27.31 -11.27
C GLN A 235 -2.64 26.76 -11.92
N ILE A 236 -2.77 26.05 -13.04
CA ILE A 236 -1.63 25.47 -13.78
C ILE A 236 -1.16 26.52 -14.80
N PRO A 237 0.05 27.10 -14.66
CA PRO A 237 0.48 28.25 -15.47
C PRO A 237 0.40 28.01 -16.98
N VAL A 238 0.76 26.79 -17.43
CA VAL A 238 0.73 26.41 -18.85
C VAL A 238 -0.69 26.35 -19.41
N LEU A 239 -1.67 25.91 -18.62
CA LEU A 239 -3.07 25.86 -19.06
C LEU A 239 -3.77 27.22 -18.88
N ALA A 240 -3.33 28.01 -17.90
CA ALA A 240 -3.85 29.34 -17.64
C ALA A 240 -3.65 30.31 -18.82
N SER A 241 -2.59 30.13 -19.62
CA SER A 241 -2.38 30.94 -20.83
C SER A 241 -3.47 30.72 -21.88
N PHE A 242 -4.01 29.50 -22.00
CA PHE A 242 -5.11 29.18 -22.93
C PHE A 242 -6.47 29.72 -22.42
N LEU A 243 -6.60 29.96 -21.11
CA LEU A 243 -7.81 30.55 -20.52
C LEU A 243 -7.84 32.09 -20.60
N LEU A 244 -6.69 32.73 -20.79
CA LEU A 244 -6.56 34.18 -20.98
C LEU A 244 -7.12 34.67 -22.32
N GLU A 245 -7.27 33.76 -23.28
CA GLU A 245 -7.87 34.02 -24.60
C GLU A 245 -9.40 33.92 -24.57
N ASP A 246 -10.01 33.55 -23.43
CA ASP A 246 -11.45 33.37 -23.25
C ASP A 246 -12.10 34.60 -22.58
N PRO A 247 -12.96 35.37 -23.28
CA PRO A 247 -13.57 36.59 -22.76
C PRO A 247 -14.47 36.38 -21.52
N GLU A 248 -14.96 35.17 -21.25
CA GLU A 248 -15.76 34.87 -20.05
C GLU A 248 -14.92 34.87 -18.75
N VAL A 249 -13.62 34.59 -18.84
CA VAL A 249 -12.72 34.48 -17.68
C VAL A 249 -12.25 35.84 -17.19
N GLU A 250 -12.08 36.82 -18.10
CA GLU A 250 -11.75 38.21 -17.78
C GLU A 250 -12.84 38.89 -16.92
N GLU A 251 -14.12 38.63 -17.21
CA GLU A 251 -15.24 39.14 -16.40
C GLU A 251 -15.25 38.57 -14.97
N ILE A 252 -14.77 37.35 -14.78
CA ILE A 252 -14.70 36.70 -13.47
C ILE A 252 -13.50 37.24 -12.66
N ARG A 253 -12.36 37.50 -13.31
CA ARG A 253 -11.19 38.13 -12.70
C ARG A 253 -11.49 39.55 -12.23
N LYS A 254 -12.21 40.34 -13.03
CA LYS A 254 -12.66 41.69 -12.65
C LYS A 254 -13.60 41.69 -11.44
N LYS A 255 -14.42 40.65 -11.26
CA LYS A 255 -15.33 40.53 -10.10
C LYS A 255 -14.63 40.15 -8.79
N HIS A 256 -13.41 39.61 -8.83
CA HIS A 256 -12.70 39.08 -7.64
C HIS A 256 -11.38 39.81 -7.30
N HIS A 257 -11.10 40.95 -7.92
CA HIS A 257 -10.03 41.86 -7.49
C HIS A 257 -10.62 43.18 -6.98
N PRO A 258 -10.67 43.44 -5.66
CA PRO A 258 -10.74 44.81 -5.19
C PRO A 258 -9.42 45.50 -5.56
N GLU A 259 -9.52 46.68 -6.16
CA GLU A 259 -8.37 47.53 -6.52
C GLU A 259 -7.41 47.65 -5.33
N THR A 260 -6.32 46.88 -5.35
CA THR A 260 -5.21 47.10 -4.42
C THR A 260 -4.36 48.18 -5.04
N THR A 261 -4.68 49.43 -4.69
CA THR A 261 -3.80 50.57 -4.96
C THR A 261 -2.48 50.34 -4.25
N VAL A 262 -1.47 49.89 -4.99
CA VAL A 262 -0.09 49.81 -4.49
C VAL A 262 0.41 51.24 -4.33
N ARG A 263 0.44 51.74 -3.09
CA ARG A 263 1.18 52.95 -2.74
C ARG A 263 2.67 52.65 -2.91
N VAL A 264 3.27 53.21 -3.95
CA VAL A 264 4.72 53.28 -4.11
C VAL A 264 5.28 54.10 -2.95
N ILE A 265 6.04 53.45 -2.06
CA ILE A 265 6.88 54.13 -1.07
C ILE A 265 8.18 54.46 -1.79
N GLU A 266 8.39 55.74 -2.11
CA GLU A 266 9.66 56.24 -2.62
C GLU A 266 10.71 56.23 -1.51
N SER A 267 11.82 55.52 -1.75
CA SER A 267 13.01 55.57 -0.91
C SER A 267 13.74 56.92 -1.09
N PRO A 268 14.22 57.59 -0.03
CA PRO A 268 14.89 58.88 -0.18
C PRO A 268 16.27 58.71 -0.82
N LYS A 269 16.57 59.53 -1.84
CA LYS A 269 17.92 59.68 -2.41
C LYS A 269 18.85 60.33 -1.38
N PRO A 270 20.13 59.92 -1.28
CA PRO A 270 21.12 60.69 -0.53
C PRO A 270 21.44 61.99 -1.27
N ALA A 271 21.46 63.09 -0.50
CA ALA A 271 21.78 64.44 -0.96
C ALA A 271 23.30 64.61 -1.20
N PRO A 272 23.72 65.67 -1.93
CA PRO A 272 24.95 65.70 -2.74
C PRO A 272 26.26 65.79 -1.95
#